data_AF-A0A699K9Y7-F1
#
_entry.id   AF-A0A699K9Y7-F1
#
_cell.length_a   1.000
_cell.length_b   1.000
_cell.length_c   1.000
_cell.angle_alpha   90.00
_cell.angle_beta   90.00
_cell.angle_gamma   90.00
#
_symmetry.space_group_name_H-M   'P 1'
#
loop_
_entity.id
_entity.type
_entity.pdbx_description
1 polymer ?
#
loop_
_entity_poly.entity_id
_entity_poly.type
_entity_poly.pdbx_seq_one_letter_code
_entity_poly.pdbx_strand_id
1 'polypeptide(L)'
;EGSQFRTFDESSFEGNPGLCGFPLTKKCSEQHTQKPQLESHEEESGFTWEVVTLGYGCGTLFGLVMGYLMLSTRKVKWFNAIADATERLVLRKMKKKRRHIYIGK
;
A
#
# COMPACT_ATOMS: atom_id res chain seq x y z
N GLU A 1 45.96 20.73 13.97
CA GLU A 1 46.61 19.87 12.96
C GLU A 1 47.68 19.01 13.63
N GLY A 2 47.39 17.73 13.87
CA GLY A 2 48.35 16.78 14.43
C GLY A 2 49.26 16.21 13.34
N SER A 3 50.52 15.91 13.66
CA SER A 3 51.51 15.38 12.71
C SER A 3 51.29 13.91 12.33
N GLN A 4 50.30 13.22 12.91
CA GLN A 4 50.08 11.78 12.74
C GLN A 4 49.81 11.36 11.29
N PHE A 5 49.16 12.20 10.49
CA PHE A 5 48.87 11.90 9.08
C PHE A 5 50.04 12.19 8.14
N ARG A 6 51.11 12.84 8.62
CA ARG A 6 52.30 13.15 7.82
C ARG A 6 53.30 12.00 7.76
N THR A 7 53.16 10.99 8.62
CA THR A 7 54.09 9.85 8.71
C THR A 7 53.72 8.66 7.83
N PHE A 8 52.55 8.67 7.22
CA PHE A 8 52.06 7.58 6.36
C PHE A 8 52.02 8.03 4.89
N ASP A 9 52.52 7.19 3.99
CA ASP A 9 52.42 7.40 2.54
C ASP A 9 50.98 7.27 2.05
N GLU A 10 50.67 7.92 0.91
CA GLU A 10 49.35 7.90 0.27
C GLU A 10 48.82 6.47 0.03
N SER A 11 49.72 5.52 -0.26
CA SER A 11 49.38 4.10 -0.44
C SER A 11 48.77 3.43 0.79
N SER A 12 49.04 3.96 2.00
CA SER A 12 48.44 3.45 3.25
C SER A 12 46.94 3.69 3.31
N PHE A 13 46.43 4.60 2.48
CA PHE A 13 45.01 4.98 2.40
C PHE A 13 44.30 4.37 1.18
N GLU A 14 45.02 3.60 0.35
CA GLU A 14 44.47 2.92 -0.80
C GLU A 14 43.38 1.92 -0.36
N GLY A 15 42.23 1.94 -1.04
CA GLY A 15 41.08 1.09 -0.71
C GLY A 15 40.06 1.70 0.28
N ASN A 16 40.27 2.93 0.78
CA ASN A 16 39.27 3.64 1.59
C ASN A 16 38.42 4.59 0.72
N PRO A 17 37.18 4.21 0.34
CA PRO A 17 36.34 5.06 -0.46
C PRO A 17 35.90 6.30 0.32
N GLY A 18 35.92 7.47 -0.34
CA GLY A 18 35.39 8.71 0.21
C GLY A 18 36.39 9.62 0.93
N LEU A 19 37.63 9.18 1.16
CA LEU A 19 38.67 10.08 1.66
C LEU A 19 39.09 11.10 0.58
N CYS A 20 39.39 12.32 1.00
CA CYS A 20 39.94 13.40 0.20
C CYS A 20 40.69 14.39 1.13
N GLY A 21 41.57 15.21 0.56
CA GLY A 21 42.39 16.16 1.32
C GLY A 21 43.72 15.55 1.77
N PHE A 22 44.62 16.40 2.29
CA PHE A 22 45.96 15.99 2.70
C PHE A 22 45.90 14.86 3.76
N PRO A 23 46.68 13.77 3.65
CA PRO A 23 47.84 13.53 2.78
C PRO A 23 47.55 12.96 1.38
N LEU A 24 46.29 12.79 0.99
CA LEU A 24 45.91 12.24 -0.32
C LEU A 24 46.08 13.28 -1.44
N THR A 25 46.42 12.82 -2.64
CA THR A 25 46.48 13.65 -3.85
C THR A 25 45.09 14.12 -4.29
N LYS A 26 44.04 13.35 -3.93
CA LYS A 26 42.64 13.68 -4.21
C LYS A 26 42.20 14.90 -3.38
N LYS A 27 42.08 16.07 -4.02
CA LYS A 27 41.52 17.28 -3.39
C LYS A 27 40.03 17.11 -3.10
N CYS A 28 39.60 17.52 -1.90
CA CYS A 28 38.16 17.69 -1.64
C CYS A 28 37.66 18.85 -2.49
N SER A 29 36.71 18.58 -3.39
CA SER A 29 35.97 19.65 -4.07
C SER A 29 34.95 20.23 -3.09
N GLU A 30 34.77 21.55 -3.03
CA GLU A 30 33.67 22.16 -2.25
C GLU A 30 32.28 21.72 -2.73
N GLN A 31 32.20 21.09 -3.90
CA GLN A 31 30.99 20.40 -4.37
C GLN A 31 30.65 19.13 -3.58
N HIS A 32 31.49 18.73 -2.62
CA HIS A 32 31.19 17.73 -1.58
C HIS A 32 30.52 18.35 -0.34
N THR A 33 29.87 19.52 -0.45
CA THR A 33 28.62 19.64 0.30
C THR A 33 27.76 18.50 -0.20
N GLN A 34 27.67 17.44 0.60
CA GLN A 34 26.77 16.34 0.38
C GLN A 34 25.39 16.97 0.19
N LYS A 35 25.02 17.22 -1.08
CA LYS A 35 23.65 17.01 -1.47
C LYS A 35 23.39 15.60 -0.94
N PRO A 36 22.43 15.40 -0.01
CA PRO A 36 22.11 14.05 0.42
C PRO A 36 22.02 13.28 -0.88
N GLN A 37 22.83 12.22 -0.99
CA GLN A 37 22.72 11.30 -2.10
C GLN A 37 21.22 11.09 -2.20
N LEU A 38 20.62 11.64 -3.25
CA LEU A 38 19.31 11.23 -3.66
C LEU A 38 19.63 9.85 -4.19
N GLU A 39 19.84 8.93 -3.24
CA GLU A 39 19.75 7.51 -3.44
C GLU A 39 18.47 7.41 -4.23
N SER A 40 18.63 6.96 -5.46
CA SER A 40 17.59 6.73 -6.42
C SER A 40 16.65 5.68 -5.85
N HIS A 41 15.89 6.08 -4.83
CA HIS A 41 14.69 5.44 -4.32
C HIS A 41 13.51 5.91 -5.18
N GLU A 42 13.75 6.17 -6.47
CA GLU A 42 12.67 6.37 -7.43
C GLU A 42 11.91 5.06 -7.66
N GLU A 43 12.52 3.91 -7.38
CA GLU A 43 11.87 2.61 -7.56
C GLU A 43 11.04 2.16 -6.34
N GLU A 44 11.44 2.43 -5.09
CA GLU A 44 10.58 2.11 -3.92
C GLU A 44 9.51 3.19 -3.62
N SER A 45 9.79 4.45 -3.95
CA SER A 45 8.84 5.55 -3.73
C SER A 45 7.68 5.51 -4.74
N GLY A 46 7.96 5.05 -5.97
CA GLY A 46 6.95 4.78 -7.02
C GLY A 46 5.89 3.77 -6.59
N PHE A 47 6.32 2.64 -6.03
CA PHE A 47 5.41 1.58 -5.58
C PHE A 47 4.53 2.03 -4.41
N THR A 48 5.07 2.84 -3.49
CA THR A 48 4.32 3.24 -2.29
C THR A 48 3.18 4.20 -2.62
N TRP A 49 3.42 5.23 -3.45
CA TRP A 49 2.36 6.19 -3.79
C TRP A 49 1.31 5.58 -4.73
N GLU A 50 1.71 4.66 -5.60
CA GLU A 50 0.79 3.97 -6.53
C GLU A 50 -0.16 3.05 -5.76
N VAL A 51 0.34 2.30 -4.78
CA VAL A 51 -0.50 1.49 -3.88
C VAL A 51 -1.44 2.35 -3.05
N VAL A 52 -0.96 3.50 -2.55
CA VAL A 52 -1.80 4.45 -1.78
C VAL A 52 -2.91 5.05 -2.64
N THR A 53 -2.64 5.40 -3.90
CA THR A 53 -3.65 5.97 -4.80
C THR A 53 -4.66 4.93 -5.29
N LEU A 54 -4.22 3.70 -5.57
CA LEU A 54 -5.11 2.55 -5.84
C LEU A 54 -6.00 2.24 -4.63
N GLY A 55 -5.43 2.19 -3.43
CA GLY A 55 -6.15 1.97 -2.18
C GLY A 55 -7.16 3.08 -1.89
N TYR A 56 -6.79 4.33 -2.13
CA TYR A 56 -7.69 5.48 -1.96
C TYR A 56 -8.85 5.45 -2.96
N GLY A 57 -8.58 5.23 -4.26
CA GLY A 57 -9.62 5.20 -5.29
C GLY A 57 -10.63 4.06 -5.08
N CYS A 58 -10.14 2.84 -4.89
CA CYS A 58 -11.03 1.69 -4.66
C CYS A 58 -11.74 1.79 -3.31
N GLY A 59 -10.99 2.12 -2.23
CA GLY A 59 -11.53 2.21 -0.88
C GLY A 59 -12.59 3.30 -0.72
N THR A 60 -12.40 4.47 -1.33
CA THR A 60 -13.40 5.55 -1.31
C THR A 60 -14.67 5.17 -2.06
N LEU A 61 -14.56 4.52 -3.23
CA LEU A 61 -15.74 4.07 -3.99
C LEU A 61 -16.56 3.04 -3.20
N PHE A 62 -15.91 2.00 -2.66
CA PHE A 62 -16.58 0.99 -1.84
C PHE A 62 -17.16 1.60 -0.55
N GLY A 63 -16.40 2.47 0.12
CA GLY A 63 -16.85 3.18 1.32
C GLY A 63 -18.08 4.05 1.08
N LEU A 64 -18.11 4.80 -0.04
CA LEU A 64 -19.26 5.62 -0.42
C LEU A 64 -20.48 4.76 -0.78
N VAL A 65 -20.32 3.68 -1.53
CA VAL A 65 -21.43 2.77 -1.87
C VAL A 65 -21.99 2.12 -0.60
N MET A 66 -21.13 1.57 0.26
CA MET A 66 -21.57 0.93 1.50
C MET A 66 -22.17 1.93 2.50
N GLY A 67 -21.57 3.10 2.65
CA GLY A 67 -22.09 4.18 3.48
C GLY A 67 -23.43 4.72 2.95
N TYR A 68 -23.55 4.90 1.63
CA TYR A 68 -24.80 5.28 0.98
C TYR A 68 -25.88 4.22 1.17
N LEU A 69 -25.55 2.94 1.02
CA LEU A 69 -26.47 1.83 1.29
C LEU A 69 -26.90 1.87 2.75
N MET A 70 -25.97 1.94 3.71
CA MET A 70 -26.28 2.04 5.16
C MET A 70 -27.20 3.22 5.49
N LEU A 71 -26.90 4.42 4.99
CA LEU A 71 -27.73 5.61 5.21
C LEU A 71 -29.08 5.49 4.50
N SER A 72 -29.10 4.94 3.29
CA SER A 72 -30.31 4.59 2.55
C SER A 72 -31.08 3.45 3.20
N THR A 73 -30.47 2.66 4.10
CA THR A 73 -31.12 1.55 4.83
C THR A 73 -32.18 2.07 5.82
N ARG A 74 -32.23 3.39 6.09
CA ARG A 74 -33.43 3.99 6.70
C ARG A 74 -34.67 3.97 5.79
N LYS A 75 -34.54 3.72 4.48
CA LYS A 75 -35.61 3.56 3.48
C LYS A 75 -35.24 2.57 2.34
N VAL A 76 -34.75 1.36 2.64
CA VAL A 76 -34.41 0.31 1.63
C VAL A 76 -35.65 -0.44 1.09
N LYS A 77 -36.56 0.25 0.42
CA LYS A 77 -37.76 -0.39 -0.15
C LYS A 77 -37.43 -1.49 -1.18
N TRP A 78 -36.37 -1.33 -1.97
CA TRP A 78 -36.00 -2.29 -3.02
C TRP A 78 -35.25 -3.52 -2.48
N PHE A 79 -34.32 -3.35 -1.53
CA PHE A 79 -33.62 -4.47 -0.90
C PHE A 79 -34.59 -5.34 -0.10
N ASN A 80 -35.52 -4.71 0.63
CA ASN A 80 -36.58 -5.43 1.33
C ASN A 80 -37.49 -6.19 0.35
N ALA A 81 -37.78 -5.65 -0.84
CA ALA A 81 -38.56 -6.36 -1.85
C ALA A 81 -37.85 -7.61 -2.39
N ILE A 82 -36.52 -7.56 -2.57
CA ILE A 82 -35.72 -8.72 -3.01
C ILE A 82 -35.62 -9.77 -1.90
N ALA A 83 -35.34 -9.33 -0.67
CA ALA A 83 -35.30 -10.21 0.49
C ALA A 83 -36.65 -10.92 0.69
N ASP A 84 -37.76 -10.18 0.62
CA ASP A 84 -39.12 -10.71 0.75
C ASP A 84 -39.52 -11.61 -0.43
N ALA A 85 -39.06 -11.32 -1.66
CA ALA A 85 -39.22 -12.24 -2.79
C ALA A 85 -38.47 -13.56 -2.56
N THR A 86 -37.24 -13.48 -2.04
CA THR A 86 -36.41 -14.65 -1.73
C THR A 86 -37.04 -15.50 -0.63
N GLU A 87 -37.53 -14.88 0.44
CA GLU A 87 -38.20 -15.57 1.55
C GLU A 87 -39.49 -16.27 1.07
N ARG A 88 -40.30 -15.61 0.24
CA ARG A 88 -41.49 -16.22 -0.36
C ARG A 88 -41.16 -17.42 -1.24
N LEU A 89 -40.07 -17.38 -2.00
CA LEU A 89 -39.63 -18.52 -2.81
C LEU A 89 -39.16 -19.69 -1.93
N VAL A 90 -38.41 -19.42 -0.86
CA VAL A 90 -37.97 -20.43 0.11
C VAL A 90 -39.18 -21.09 0.79
N LEU A 91 -40.13 -20.29 1.28
CA LEU A 91 -41.36 -20.81 1.91
C LEU A 91 -42.20 -21.63 0.94
N ARG A 92 -42.32 -21.21 -0.33
CA ARG A 92 -43.00 -21.98 -1.38
C ARG A 92 -42.34 -23.33 -1.63
N LYS A 93 -40.99 -23.37 -1.73
CA LYS A 93 -40.24 -24.62 -1.87
C LYS A 93 -40.46 -25.54 -0.67
N MET A 94 -40.38 -25.00 0.55
CA MET A 94 -40.62 -25.76 1.78
C MET A 94 -42.05 -26.32 1.87
N LYS A 95 -43.07 -25.53 1.50
CA LYS A 95 -44.48 -25.99 1.46
C LYS A 95 -44.69 -27.07 0.39
N LYS A 96 -44.10 -26.92 -0.80
CA LYS A 96 -44.19 -27.93 -1.86
C LYS A 96 -43.52 -29.24 -1.43
N LYS A 97 -42.33 -29.17 -0.82
CA LYS A 97 -41.62 -30.33 -0.27
C LYS A 97 -42.44 -31.05 0.80
N ARG A 98 -43.03 -30.31 1.75
CA ARG A 98 -43.94 -30.90 2.76
C ARG A 98 -45.14 -31.59 2.12
N ARG A 99 -45.82 -30.97 1.14
CA ARG A 99 -46.95 -31.61 0.44
C ARG A 99 -46.58 -32.91 -0.26
N HIS A 100 -45.41 -32.98 -0.91
CA HIS A 100 -44.95 -34.23 -1.53
C HIS A 100 -44.70 -35.34 -0.49
N ILE A 101 -44.20 -35.00 0.71
CA ILE A 101 -43.98 -35.97 1.80
C ILE A 101 -45.32 -36.52 2.34
N TYR A 102 -46.37 -35.69 2.45
CA TYR A 102 -47.68 -36.12 2.92
C TYR A 102 -48.48 -36.94 1.90
N ILE A 103 -48.28 -36.71 0.59
CA ILE A 103 -48.99 -37.45 -0.48
C ILE A 103 -48.31 -38.80 -0.79
N GLY A 104 -47.01 -38.92 -0.53
CA GLY A 104 -46.24 -40.16 -0.75
C GLY A 104 -46.27 -41.14 0.43
N LYS A 105 -47.17 -40.96 1.39
CA LYS A 105 -47.38 -41.82 2.56
C LYS A 105 -48.84 -42.26 2.57
#